data_AF-A0A5J4L8X5-F1
#
_entry.id   AF-A0A5J4L8X5-F1
#
_cell.length_a   1.000
_cell.length_b   1.000
_cell.length_c   1.000
_cell.angle_alpha   90.00
_cell.angle_beta   90.00
_cell.angle_gamma   90.00
#
_symmetry.space_group_name_H-M   'P 1'
#
loop_
_entity.id
_entity.type
_entity.pdbx_description
1 polymer ?
#
loop_
_entity_poly.entity_id
_entity_poly.type
_entity_poly.pdbx_seq_one_letter_code
_entity_poly.pdbx_strand_id
1 'polypeptide(L)'
;MQLDPFITNIGSGKRFLKFSISIELSTPAMAEKAKAKTGMIRDAIIMLITSKTPDDVSSSEGKQQLKDELVTRLNQILGEDSIKNIYFTDFVMQ
;
A
#
# COMPACT_ATOMS: atom_id res chain seq x y z
N MET A 1 9.92 -4.98 4.97
CA MET A 1 9.21 -6.19 4.49
C MET A 1 8.72 -5.91 3.08
N GLN A 2 9.23 -6.65 2.10
CA GLN A 2 8.76 -6.54 0.72
C GLN A 2 7.45 -7.33 0.56
N LEU A 3 6.47 -6.77 -0.15
CA LEU A 3 5.28 -7.50 -0.58
C LEU A 3 5.42 -7.92 -2.04
N ASP A 4 4.72 -8.99 -2.42
CA ASP A 4 4.56 -9.34 -3.83
C ASP A 4 3.88 -8.20 -4.60
N PRO A 5 4.21 -8.01 -5.89
CA PRO A 5 3.62 -6.96 -6.70
C PRO A 5 2.09 -6.99 -6.72
N PHE A 6 1.50 -5.83 -6.94
CA PHE A 6 0.07 -5.62 -7.11
C PHE A 6 -0.22 -5.25 -8.56
N ILE A 7 -1.32 -5.78 -9.08
CA ILE A 7 -1.90 -5.40 -10.37
C ILE A 7 -3.39 -5.20 -10.11
N THR A 8 -3.90 -4.01 -10.38
CA THR A 8 -5.33 -3.70 -10.24
C THR A 8 -5.78 -2.73 -11.31
N ASN A 9 -7.09 -2.68 -11.54
CA ASN A 9 -7.69 -1.65 -12.40
C ASN A 9 -7.78 -0.34 -11.63
N ILE A 10 -7.69 0.79 -12.34
CA ILE A 10 -7.85 2.11 -11.73
C ILE A 10 -8.77 3.02 -12.56
N GLY A 11 -9.75 3.64 -11.88
CA GLY A 11 -10.78 4.43 -12.52
C GLY A 11 -11.76 3.60 -13.37
N SER A 12 -12.50 4.27 -14.26
CA SER A 12 -13.58 3.70 -15.08
C SER A 12 -13.15 3.25 -16.48
N GLY A 13 -11.85 3.25 -16.79
CA GLY A 13 -11.29 2.91 -18.10
C GLY A 13 -10.53 1.57 -18.15
N LYS A 14 -9.95 1.23 -19.31
CA LYS A 14 -9.04 0.07 -19.48
C LYS A 14 -7.63 0.34 -18.95
N ARG A 15 -7.52 1.07 -17.83
CA ARG A 15 -6.23 1.38 -17.21
C ARG A 15 -5.93 0.41 -16.10
N PHE A 16 -4.68 0.01 -16.01
CA PHE A 16 -4.20 -0.79 -14.90
C PHE A 16 -3.01 -0.14 -14.22
N LEU A 17 -2.93 -0.35 -12.93
CA LEU A 17 -1.83 0.07 -12.09
C LEU A 17 -1.06 -1.17 -11.64
N LYS A 18 0.22 -1.23 -11.99
CA LYS A 18 1.19 -2.17 -11.42
C LYS A 18 2.08 -1.42 -10.43
N PHE A 19 2.16 -1.92 -9.21
CA PHE A 19 3.02 -1.31 -8.19
C PHE A 19 3.57 -2.34 -7.22
N SER A 20 4.72 -2.01 -6.63
CA SER A 20 5.40 -2.80 -5.61
C SER A 20 5.59 -1.92 -4.38
N ILE A 21 5.40 -2.48 -3.18
CA ILE A 21 5.66 -1.76 -1.94
C ILE A 21 6.59 -2.52 -1.00
N SER A 22 7.37 -1.74 -0.26
CA SER A 22 8.11 -2.18 0.92
C SER A 22 7.59 -1.46 2.16
N ILE A 23 7.28 -2.23 3.19
CA ILE A 23 6.81 -1.73 4.48
C ILE A 23 7.99 -1.68 5.46
N GLU A 24 8.24 -0.51 6.03
CA GLU A 24 9.17 -0.33 7.16
C GLU A 24 8.40 -0.50 8.46
N LEU A 25 8.74 -1.55 9.20
CA LEU A 25 8.17 -1.84 10.50
C LEU A 25 8.91 -1.04 11.57
N SER A 26 8.18 -0.60 12.59
CA SER A 26 8.76 0.21 13.68
C SER A 26 9.74 -0.59 14.53
N THR A 27 9.53 -1.90 14.67
CA THR A 27 10.47 -2.80 15.35
C THR A 27 10.57 -4.16 14.65
N PRO A 28 11.68 -4.90 14.80
CA PRO A 28 11.80 -6.26 14.27
C PRO A 28 10.74 -7.24 14.79
N ALA A 29 10.25 -7.05 16.02
CA ALA A 29 9.24 -7.90 16.65
C ALA A 29 7.91 -7.91 15.89
N MET A 30 7.63 -6.86 15.11
CA MET A 30 6.41 -6.77 14.30
C MET A 30 6.44 -7.65 13.05
N ALA A 31 7.58 -8.22 12.67
CA ALA A 31 7.75 -8.97 11.43
C ALA A 31 6.84 -10.20 11.35
N GLU A 32 6.79 -11.01 12.41
CA GLU A 32 5.95 -12.22 12.44
C GLU A 32 4.45 -11.86 12.42
N LYS A 33 4.05 -10.80 13.12
CA LYS A 33 2.67 -10.30 13.09
C LYS A 33 2.27 -9.80 11.71
N ALA A 34 3.14 -9.02 11.06
CA ALA A 34 2.93 -8.54 9.71
C ALA A 34 2.83 -9.71 8.71
N LYS A 35 3.71 -10.69 8.84
CA LYS A 35 3.71 -11.92 8.03
C LYS A 35 2.40 -12.71 8.20
N ALA A 36 1.96 -12.94 9.43
CA ALA A 36 0.71 -13.64 9.73
C ALA A 36 -0.54 -12.91 9.19
N LYS A 37 -0.48 -11.58 9.07
CA LYS A 37 -1.57 -10.73 8.55
C LYS A 37 -1.38 -10.29 7.09
N THR A 38 -0.45 -10.89 6.34
CA THR A 38 -0.13 -10.48 4.96
C THR A 38 -1.37 -10.45 4.06
N GLY A 39 -2.28 -11.44 4.18
CA GLY A 39 -3.53 -11.46 3.42
C GLY A 39 -4.41 -10.23 3.69
N MET A 40 -4.60 -9.87 4.96
CA MET A 40 -5.38 -8.68 5.36
C MET A 40 -4.72 -7.38 4.90
N ILE A 41 -3.40 -7.30 4.99
CA ILE A 41 -2.61 -6.15 4.51
C ILE A 41 -2.83 -5.97 3.01
N ARG A 42 -2.67 -7.03 2.21
CA ARG A 42 -2.84 -6.99 0.76
C ARG A 42 -4.25 -6.59 0.37
N ASP A 43 -5.27 -7.16 1.02
CA ASP A 43 -6.68 -6.81 0.78
C ASP A 43 -6.95 -5.33 1.04
N ALA A 44 -6.50 -4.80 2.18
CA ALA A 44 -6.67 -3.39 2.53
C ALA A 44 -5.99 -2.44 1.52
N ILE A 45 -4.80 -2.81 1.03
CA ILE A 45 -4.10 -2.06 -0.02
C ILE A 45 -4.90 -2.06 -1.32
N ILE A 46 -5.36 -3.23 -1.78
CA ILE A 46 -6.10 -3.36 -3.05
C ILE A 46 -7.40 -2.56 -2.98
N MET A 47 -8.15 -2.68 -1.88
CA MET A 47 -9.39 -1.95 -1.65
C MET A 47 -9.17 -0.44 -1.65
N LEU A 48 -8.10 0.03 -1.00
CA LEU A 48 -7.76 1.45 -1.02
C LEU A 48 -7.47 1.92 -2.45
N ILE A 49 -6.57 1.24 -3.15
CA ILE A 49 -6.14 1.66 -4.49
C ILE A 49 -7.31 1.65 -5.49
N THR A 50 -8.18 0.65 -5.41
CA THR A 50 -9.35 0.54 -6.29
C THR A 50 -10.36 1.67 -6.07
N SER A 51 -10.35 2.31 -4.90
CA SER A 51 -11.17 3.49 -4.61
C SER A 51 -10.59 4.81 -5.14
N LYS A 52 -9.35 4.82 -5.62
CA LYS A 52 -8.66 6.03 -6.10
C LYS A 52 -8.92 6.32 -7.58
N THR A 53 -8.79 7.59 -7.94
CA THR A 53 -8.74 8.05 -9.32
C THR A 53 -7.30 7.99 -9.86
N PRO A 54 -7.09 8.01 -11.19
CA PRO A 54 -5.74 8.09 -11.76
C PRO A 54 -4.94 9.32 -11.33
N ASP A 55 -5.61 10.45 -11.07
CA ASP A 55 -4.96 11.69 -10.68
C ASP A 55 -4.45 11.62 -9.22
N ASP A 56 -5.18 10.91 -8.35
CA ASP A 56 -4.79 10.68 -6.95
C ASP A 56 -3.48 9.91 -6.81
N VAL A 57 -3.08 9.14 -7.83
CA VAL A 57 -1.93 8.23 -7.74
C VAL A 57 -0.79 8.56 -8.71
N SER A 58 -1.00 9.51 -9.61
CA SER A 58 -0.01 9.89 -10.62
C SER A 58 0.93 11.00 -10.14
N SER A 59 0.41 11.96 -9.40
CA SER A 59 1.17 13.09 -8.86
C SER A 59 2.06 12.69 -7.67
N SER A 60 3.12 13.46 -7.42
CA SER A 60 4.00 13.25 -6.25
C SER A 60 3.24 13.43 -4.93
N GLU A 61 2.41 14.47 -4.86
CA GLU A 61 1.57 14.77 -3.70
C GLU A 61 0.54 13.67 -3.44
N GLY A 62 -0.16 13.21 -4.48
CA GLY A 62 -1.13 12.12 -4.37
C GLY A 62 -0.47 10.80 -3.91
N LYS A 63 0.73 10.49 -4.41
CA LYS A 63 1.52 9.34 -3.92
C LYS A 63 1.91 9.50 -2.45
N GLN A 64 2.21 10.71 -1.99
CA GLN A 64 2.53 10.93 -0.58
C GLN A 64 1.29 10.74 0.30
N GLN A 65 0.16 11.34 -0.08
CA GLN A 65 -1.12 11.14 0.61
C GLN A 65 -1.52 9.66 0.67
N LEU A 66 -1.31 8.92 -0.43
CA LEU A 66 -1.58 7.50 -0.50
C LEU A 66 -0.71 6.69 0.47
N LYS A 67 0.58 7.04 0.62
CA LYS A 67 1.45 6.40 1.63
C LYS A 67 0.94 6.65 3.04
N ASP A 68 0.57 7.89 3.35
CA ASP A 68 0.09 8.27 4.69
C ASP A 68 -1.21 7.54 5.04
N GLU A 69 -2.14 7.42 4.08
CA GLU A 69 -3.38 6.66 4.25
C GLU A 69 -3.11 5.15 4.41
N LEU A 70 -2.17 4.59 3.63
CA LEU A 70 -1.75 3.20 3.79
C LEU A 70 -1.14 2.94 5.17
N VAL A 71 -0.24 3.80 5.65
CA VAL A 71 0.33 3.67 7.00
C VAL A 71 -0.77 3.65 8.05
N THR A 72 -1.72 4.59 7.96
CA THR A 72 -2.86 4.70 8.87
C THR A 72 -3.70 3.42 8.88
N ARG A 73 -4.15 2.96 7.71
CA ARG A 73 -5.00 1.76 7.60
C ARG A 73 -4.28 0.49 8.03
N LEU A 74 -3.01 0.33 7.66
CA LEU A 74 -2.26 -0.87 8.00
C LEU A 74 -1.86 -0.91 9.49
N ASN A 75 -1.67 0.24 10.14
CA ASN A 75 -1.54 0.31 11.60
C ASN A 75 -2.83 -0.08 12.32
N GLN A 76 -4.02 0.20 11.79
CA GLN A 76 -5.27 -0.32 12.39
C GLN A 76 -5.32 -1.86 12.36
N ILE A 77 -4.69 -2.50 11.37
CA ILE A 77 -4.62 -3.96 11.25
C ILE A 77 -3.55 -4.55 12.19
N LEU A 78 -2.38 -3.90 12.25
CA LEU A 78 -1.22 -4.41 12.98
C LEU A 78 -1.11 -3.92 14.42
N GLY A 79 -1.92 -2.93 14.82
CA GLY A 79 -1.78 -2.19 16.07
C GLY A 79 -1.11 -0.84 15.83
N GLU A 80 -1.44 0.15 16.66
CA GLU A 80 -0.86 1.50 16.57
C GLU A 80 0.68 1.46 16.52
N ASP A 81 1.26 2.37 15.75
CA ASP A 81 2.70 2.54 15.56
C ASP A 81 3.49 1.29 15.12
N SER A 82 2.84 0.32 14.47
CA SER A 82 3.48 -0.91 13.95
C SER A 82 4.31 -0.68 12.68
N ILE A 83 3.85 0.22 11.83
CA ILE A 83 4.45 0.62 10.56
C ILE A 83 4.94 2.05 10.72
N LYS A 84 6.21 2.25 10.42
CA LYS A 84 6.87 3.54 10.43
C LYS A 84 6.77 4.24 9.09
N ASN A 85 6.90 3.51 7.98
CA ASN A 85 6.82 4.08 6.64
C ASN A 85 6.47 3.03 5.58
N ILE A 86 6.04 3.50 4.40
CA ILE A 86 5.79 2.70 3.21
C ILE A 86 6.51 3.33 2.01
N TYR A 87 7.21 2.48 1.26
CA TYR A 87 7.93 2.88 0.06
C TYR A 87 7.31 2.20 -1.15
N PHE A 88 6.97 2.99 -2.17
CA PHE A 88 6.74 2.45 -3.52
C PHE A 88 8.09 2.13 -4.13
N THR A 89 8.34 0.85 -4.42
CA THR A 89 9.59 0.41 -5.05
C THR A 89 9.45 0.27 -6.56
N ASP A 90 8.22 0.08 -7.05
CA ASP A 90 7.84 0.17 -8.46
C ASP A 90 6.46 0.82 -8.57
N PHE A 91 6.25 1.62 -9.61
CA PHE A 91 4.95 2.26 -9.85
C PHE A 91 4.75 2.59 -11.33
N VAL A 92 3.94 1.81 -12.02
CA VAL A 92 3.68 1.93 -13.46
C VAL A 92 2.17 1.90 -13.72
N MET A 93 1.67 2.95 -14.37
CA MET A 93 0.28 3.04 -14.82
C MET A 93 0.24 2.96 -16.35
N GLN A 94 -0.65 2.14 -16.90
CA GLN A 94 -0.87 1.97 -18.35
C GLN A 94 -2.34 2.17 -18.70
#